data_AF-A0A125RJ81-F1
#
_entry.id   AF-A0A125RJ81-F1
#
_cell.length_a   1.000
_cell.length_b   1.000
_cell.length_c   1.000
_cell.angle_alpha   90.00
_cell.angle_beta   90.00
_cell.angle_gamma   90.00
#
_symmetry.space_group_name_H-M   'P 1'
#
loop_
_entity.id
_entity.type
_entity.pdbx_description
1 polymer ?
#
loop_
_entity_poly.entity_id
_entity_poly.type
_entity_poly.pdbx_seq_one_letter_code
_entity_poly.pdbx_strand_id
1 'polypeptide(L)'
;SAQGIGMSTVLNEAWKNFAPCKDGADHLPMRKLMMQDLGSKAAAAYKEKIQQAAVTLVEELLDRREFDAVLDFAQMMPMRVFMEVLGVEPDIEQRRTMLHWATDTYNCAAPDGLYDDTLPSMDKLYSWALENITPETAREGSVAASTWESVGRGDVTDVQAVASLAAYVTAGLDTTAGTLGNTIAQFAANPDQWAIVRDDPKTIPGAILEGIRFDSVAQWFTRVTTRDVEYDDIVIPAGSRTYHSYGAANRDERHYRDPDSFDVLRNPTDHVG
;
A
#
# COMPACT_ATOMS: atom_id res chain seq x y z
N SER A 1 -12.50 14.15 -7.49
CA SER A 1 -13.36 14.81 -6.51
C SER A 1 -12.85 14.40 -5.14
N ALA A 2 -12.75 15.35 -4.21
CA ALA A 2 -12.32 15.10 -2.84
C ALA A 2 -13.45 14.49 -1.97
N GLN A 3 -14.22 13.54 -2.53
CA GLN A 3 -15.37 12.88 -1.89
C GLN A 3 -15.07 11.43 -1.50
N GLY A 4 -13.78 11.15 -1.29
CA GLY A 4 -13.27 9.85 -0.86
C GLY A 4 -13.17 8.81 -1.97
N ILE A 5 -12.43 7.75 -1.66
CA ILE A 5 -12.07 6.67 -2.60
C ILE A 5 -12.76 5.34 -2.28
N GLY A 6 -13.41 5.22 -1.12
CA GLY A 6 -14.18 4.03 -0.72
C GLY A 6 -15.64 4.11 -1.16
N MET A 7 -16.36 3.00 -1.01
CA MET A 7 -17.83 2.97 -1.13
C MET A 7 -18.51 3.38 0.17
N SER A 8 -17.90 3.09 1.32
CA SER A 8 -18.43 3.46 2.63
C SER A 8 -18.40 4.97 2.89
N THR A 9 -19.49 5.50 3.44
CA THR A 9 -19.53 6.87 3.95
C THR A 9 -18.60 7.06 5.15
N VAL A 10 -18.51 6.04 6.02
CA VAL A 10 -17.69 6.07 7.24
C VAL A 10 -16.21 6.18 6.90
N LEU A 11 -15.71 5.33 6.00
CA LEU A 11 -14.32 5.42 5.56
C LEU A 11 -14.03 6.76 4.90
N ASN A 12 -14.91 7.21 4.00
CA ASN A 12 -14.70 8.45 3.26
C ASN A 12 -14.63 9.68 4.19
N GLU A 13 -15.40 9.70 5.29
CA GLU A 13 -15.32 10.74 6.31
C GLU A 13 -14.02 10.62 7.14
N ALA A 14 -13.65 9.40 7.56
CA ALA A 14 -12.42 9.16 8.31
C ALA A 14 -11.17 9.56 7.49
N TRP A 15 -11.18 9.28 6.18
CA TRP A 15 -10.06 9.55 5.27
C TRP A 15 -10.15 10.91 4.60
N LYS A 16 -11.09 11.79 4.98
CA LYS A 16 -11.29 13.07 4.27
C LYS A 16 -10.05 13.95 4.21
N ASN A 17 -9.12 13.76 5.14
CA ASN A 17 -7.85 14.50 5.21
C ASN A 17 -6.67 13.76 4.58
N PHE A 18 -6.84 12.50 4.17
CA PHE A 18 -5.77 11.70 3.57
C PHE A 18 -5.52 12.14 2.14
N ALA A 19 -4.26 12.06 1.68
CA ALA A 19 -3.88 12.49 0.34
C ALA A 19 -4.71 11.83 -0.78
N PRO A 20 -5.00 10.51 -0.76
CA PRO A 20 -5.86 9.88 -1.77
C PRO A 20 -7.27 10.46 -1.89
N CYS A 21 -7.75 11.18 -0.87
CA CYS A 21 -9.08 11.79 -0.80
C CYS A 21 -9.05 13.31 -1.08
N LYS A 22 -7.91 13.87 -1.49
CA LYS A 22 -7.76 15.29 -1.85
C LYS A 22 -7.53 15.46 -3.36
N ASP A 23 -7.90 16.63 -3.88
CA ASP A 23 -7.62 17.03 -5.26
C ASP A 23 -6.76 18.31 -5.29
N GLY A 24 -6.06 18.56 -6.39
CA GLY A 24 -5.45 19.86 -6.72
C GLY A 24 -4.57 20.44 -5.62
N ALA A 25 -4.83 21.71 -5.25
CA ALA A 25 -4.04 22.46 -4.28
C ALA A 25 -3.98 21.82 -2.89
N ASP A 26 -5.01 21.08 -2.46
CA ASP A 26 -5.00 20.42 -1.14
C ASP A 26 -4.16 19.13 -1.16
N HIS A 27 -4.08 18.46 -2.31
CA HIS A 27 -3.29 17.23 -2.49
C HIS A 27 -1.80 17.51 -2.69
N LEU A 28 -1.45 18.59 -3.41
CA LEU A 28 -0.08 18.85 -3.84
C LEU A 28 0.96 18.92 -2.70
N PRO A 29 0.72 19.62 -1.57
CA PRO A 29 1.67 19.66 -0.46
C PRO A 29 1.91 18.27 0.13
N MET A 30 0.85 17.50 0.35
CA MET A 30 0.93 16.14 0.89
C MET A 30 1.69 15.22 -0.07
N ARG A 31 1.38 15.29 -1.38
CA ARG A 31 2.09 14.49 -2.39
C ARG A 31 3.56 14.84 -2.47
N LYS A 32 3.92 16.13 -2.36
CA LYS A 32 5.30 16.59 -2.34
C LYS A 32 6.06 16.03 -1.14
N LEU A 33 5.45 16.07 0.05
CA LEU A 33 6.00 15.46 1.26
C LEU A 33 6.26 13.96 1.06
N MET A 34 5.25 13.21 0.60
CA MET A 34 5.39 11.77 0.36
C MET A 34 6.48 11.44 -0.66
N MET A 35 6.61 12.22 -1.73
CA MET A 35 7.64 12.01 -2.74
C MET A 35 9.05 12.40 -2.29
N GLN A 36 9.16 13.35 -1.36
CA GLN A 36 10.43 13.72 -0.74
C GLN A 36 11.00 12.55 0.06
N ASP A 37 10.14 11.83 0.79
CA ASP A 37 10.56 10.81 1.75
C ASP A 37 10.58 9.39 1.16
N LEU A 38 9.65 9.10 0.24
CA LEU A 38 9.43 7.75 -0.30
C LEU A 38 9.54 7.67 -1.83
N GLY A 39 9.84 8.79 -2.51
CA GLY A 39 10.10 8.77 -3.95
C GLY A 39 11.34 7.95 -4.30
N SER A 40 11.50 7.55 -5.57
CA SER A 40 12.54 6.61 -6.01
C SER A 40 13.96 6.97 -5.55
N LYS A 41 14.30 8.27 -5.51
CA LYS A 41 15.60 8.75 -5.03
C LYS A 41 15.77 8.58 -3.51
N ALA A 42 14.73 8.87 -2.73
CA ALA A 42 14.76 8.74 -1.28
C ALA A 42 14.72 7.27 -0.85
N ALA A 43 13.88 6.46 -1.51
CA ALA A 43 13.79 5.03 -1.29
C ALA A 43 15.13 4.29 -1.48
N ALA A 44 15.99 4.80 -2.38
CA ALA A 44 17.33 4.24 -2.59
C ALA A 44 18.22 4.29 -1.33
N ALA A 45 18.00 5.25 -0.42
CA ALA A 45 18.73 5.34 0.84
C ALA A 45 18.38 4.19 1.81
N TYR A 46 17.22 3.55 1.64
CA TYR A 46 16.80 2.41 2.46
C TYR A 46 17.22 1.06 1.88
N LYS A 47 17.79 1.03 0.66
CA LYS A 47 18.11 -0.22 -0.06
C LYS A 47 18.94 -1.19 0.78
N GLU A 48 20.02 -0.71 1.41
CA GLU A 48 20.89 -1.55 2.22
C GLU A 48 20.18 -2.12 3.45
N LYS A 49 19.36 -1.30 4.12
CA LYS A 49 18.56 -1.74 5.27
C LYS A 49 17.51 -2.79 4.87
N ILE A 50 16.82 -2.57 3.75
CA ILE A 50 15.85 -3.51 3.19
C ILE A 50 16.53 -4.84 2.85
N GLN A 51 17.69 -4.77 2.18
CA GLN A 51 18.49 -5.95 1.83
C GLN A 51 18.90 -6.73 3.10
N GLN A 52 19.39 -6.03 4.13
CA GLN A 52 19.81 -6.67 5.37
C GLN A 52 18.64 -7.34 6.09
N ALA A 53 17.48 -6.67 6.18
CA ALA A 53 16.28 -7.24 6.77
C ALA A 53 15.81 -8.48 6.00
N ALA A 54 15.85 -8.46 4.67
CA ALA A 54 15.50 -9.60 3.84
C ALA A 54 16.48 -10.77 4.01
N VAL A 55 17.79 -10.51 4.01
CA VAL A 55 18.82 -11.57 4.22
C VAL A 55 18.64 -12.23 5.57
N THR A 56 18.55 -11.45 6.65
CA THR A 56 18.35 -11.98 8.01
C THR A 56 17.07 -12.81 8.10
N LEU A 57 15.96 -12.33 7.54
CA LEU A 57 14.70 -13.07 7.54
C LEU A 57 14.81 -14.39 6.76
N VAL A 58 15.45 -14.38 5.59
CA VAL A 58 15.64 -15.60 4.79
C VAL A 58 16.55 -16.60 5.51
N GLU A 59 17.65 -16.16 6.13
CA GLU A 59 18.55 -17.02 6.91
C GLU A 59 17.83 -17.72 8.06
N GLU A 60 17.01 -16.98 8.84
CA GLU A 60 16.18 -17.52 9.93
C GLU A 60 15.22 -18.63 9.43
N LEU A 61 14.69 -18.49 8.20
CA LEU A 61 13.74 -19.45 7.62
C LEU A 61 14.43 -20.68 7.01
N LEU A 62 15.63 -20.52 6.46
CA LEU A 62 16.41 -21.63 5.89
C LEU A 62 16.76 -22.69 6.95
N ASP A 63 16.98 -22.28 8.20
CA ASP A 63 17.24 -23.19 9.32
C ASP A 63 16.04 -24.10 9.63
N ARG A 64 14.82 -23.64 9.36
CA ARG A 64 13.56 -24.38 9.62
C ARG A 64 13.20 -25.37 8.51
N ARG A 65 13.66 -25.13 7.27
CA ARG A 65 13.33 -25.84 6.01
C ARG A 65 11.87 -25.77 5.57
N GLU A 66 10.93 -25.80 6.50
CA GLU A 66 9.50 -25.61 6.28
C GLU A 66 9.01 -24.40 7.07
N PHE A 67 8.27 -23.52 6.41
CA PHE A 67 7.72 -22.30 6.99
C PHE A 67 6.46 -21.88 6.23
N ASP A 68 5.65 -21.04 6.86
CA ASP A 68 4.49 -20.42 6.26
C ASP A 68 4.94 -19.14 5.52
N ALA A 69 4.86 -19.13 4.19
CA ALA A 69 5.32 -17.98 3.40
C ALA A 69 4.56 -16.67 3.71
N VAL A 70 3.33 -16.75 4.20
CA VAL A 70 2.55 -15.58 4.59
C VAL A 70 2.99 -15.12 5.98
N LEU A 71 2.83 -15.98 6.98
CA LEU A 71 3.05 -15.61 8.38
C LEU A 71 4.53 -15.40 8.71
N ASP A 72 5.42 -16.23 8.15
CA ASP A 72 6.83 -16.21 8.50
C ASP A 72 7.66 -15.30 7.59
N PHE A 73 7.19 -14.93 6.39
CA PHE A 73 7.92 -14.07 5.45
C PHE A 73 7.14 -12.81 5.03
N ALA A 74 6.02 -12.97 4.31
CA ALA A 74 5.34 -11.87 3.65
C ALA A 74 4.81 -10.80 4.62
N GLN A 75 4.32 -11.19 5.79
CA GLN A 75 3.88 -10.27 6.83
C GLN A 75 5.05 -9.67 7.63
N MET A 76 6.10 -10.46 7.84
CA MET A 76 7.27 -10.07 8.64
C MET A 76 8.14 -9.03 7.92
N MET A 77 8.30 -9.17 6.60
CA MET A 77 9.21 -8.34 5.83
C MET A 77 8.81 -6.85 5.82
N PRO A 78 7.56 -6.45 5.49
CA PRO A 78 7.13 -5.07 5.57
C PRO A 78 7.20 -4.52 6.99
N MET A 79 6.83 -5.32 8.01
CA MET A 79 6.88 -4.87 9.40
C MET A 79 8.31 -4.51 9.86
N ARG A 80 9.31 -5.33 9.50
CA ARG A 80 10.73 -5.08 9.85
C ARG A 80 11.29 -3.83 9.17
N VAL A 81 10.91 -3.56 7.92
CA VAL A 81 11.42 -2.41 7.16
C VAL A 81 10.64 -1.14 7.43
N PHE A 82 9.31 -1.22 7.41
CA PHE A 82 8.46 -0.04 7.42
C PHE A 82 8.57 0.74 8.72
N MET A 83 8.61 0.06 9.88
CA MET A 83 8.78 0.74 11.17
C MET A 83 10.14 1.43 11.29
N GLU A 84 11.18 0.83 10.71
CA GLU A 84 12.51 1.42 10.62
C GLU A 84 12.54 2.64 9.68
N VAL A 85 11.81 2.61 8.55
CA VAL A 85 11.69 3.77 7.65
C VAL A 85 10.87 4.88 8.29
N LEU A 86 9.75 4.53 8.93
CA LEU A 86 8.84 5.46 9.60
C LEU A 86 9.52 6.14 10.80
N GLY A 87 10.38 5.41 11.53
CA GLY A 87 11.13 5.93 12.67
C GLY A 87 10.40 5.88 14.01
N VAL A 88 9.40 5.00 14.11
CA VAL A 88 8.61 4.76 15.33
C VAL A 88 8.47 3.26 15.50
N GLU A 89 8.63 2.78 16.73
CA GLU A 89 8.67 1.36 17.00
C GLU A 89 7.49 0.90 17.87
N PRO A 90 6.52 0.13 17.32
CA PRO A 90 5.50 -0.52 18.12
C PRO A 90 6.08 -1.58 19.05
N ASP A 91 5.36 -1.83 20.16
CA ASP A 91 5.66 -2.96 21.02
C ASP A 91 5.38 -4.32 20.32
N ILE A 92 5.84 -5.41 20.93
CA ILE A 92 5.76 -6.76 20.34
C ILE A 92 4.32 -7.19 20.04
N GLU A 93 3.36 -6.83 20.89
CA GLU A 93 1.96 -7.22 20.73
C GLU A 93 1.27 -6.35 19.67
N GLN A 94 1.60 -5.05 19.62
CA GLN A 94 1.18 -4.13 18.58
C GLN A 94 1.67 -4.60 17.20
N ARG A 95 2.95 -5.00 17.06
CA ARG A 95 3.47 -5.53 15.78
C ARG A 95 2.63 -6.67 15.21
N ARG A 96 2.15 -7.57 16.08
CA ARG A 96 1.33 -8.73 15.67
C ARG A 96 -0.07 -8.33 15.19
N THR A 97 -0.60 -7.23 15.69
CA THR A 97 -1.98 -6.81 15.48
C THR A 97 -2.13 -5.66 14.49
N MET A 98 -1.08 -4.86 14.29
CA MET A 98 -1.09 -3.71 13.37
C MET A 98 -1.39 -4.09 11.93
N LEU A 99 -0.89 -5.23 11.45
CA LEU A 99 -1.20 -5.68 10.10
C LEU A 99 -2.70 -5.94 9.96
N HIS A 100 -3.30 -6.64 10.93
CA HIS A 100 -4.73 -6.90 10.97
C HIS A 100 -5.53 -5.59 11.03
N TRP A 101 -5.09 -4.61 11.83
CA TRP A 101 -5.74 -3.30 11.87
C TRP A 101 -5.66 -2.55 10.54
N ALA A 102 -4.53 -2.66 9.82
CA ALA A 102 -4.35 -2.07 8.49
C ALA A 102 -5.27 -2.74 7.45
N THR A 103 -5.33 -4.08 7.41
CA THR A 103 -6.24 -4.83 6.52
C THR A 103 -7.69 -4.44 6.78
N ASP A 104 -8.11 -4.39 8.04
CA ASP A 104 -9.48 -4.03 8.44
C ASP A 104 -9.86 -2.60 8.04
N THR A 105 -8.89 -1.69 8.02
CA THR A 105 -9.11 -0.32 7.55
C THR A 105 -9.50 -0.31 6.06
N TYR A 106 -8.92 -1.19 5.24
CA TYR A 106 -9.35 -1.35 3.85
C TYR A 106 -10.69 -2.09 3.73
N ASN A 107 -11.00 -3.04 4.61
CA ASN A 107 -12.30 -3.70 4.62
C ASN A 107 -13.45 -2.72 4.92
N CYS A 108 -13.20 -1.68 5.73
CA CYS A 108 -14.12 -0.55 5.93
C CYS A 108 -14.44 0.21 4.62
N ALA A 109 -13.69 0.01 3.52
CA ALA A 109 -13.98 0.66 2.24
C ALA A 109 -15.22 0.09 1.54
N ALA A 110 -15.61 -1.15 1.85
CA ALA A 110 -16.75 -1.84 1.25
C ALA A 110 -18.06 -1.03 1.44
N PRO A 111 -19.13 -1.32 0.67
CA PRO A 111 -20.40 -0.63 0.84
C PRO A 111 -20.88 -0.62 2.31
N ASP A 112 -21.52 0.48 2.72
CA ASP A 112 -22.07 0.59 4.08
C ASP A 112 -23.03 -0.57 4.38
N GLY A 113 -22.86 -1.19 5.55
CA GLY A 113 -23.60 -2.39 5.96
C GLY A 113 -23.11 -3.71 5.37
N LEU A 114 -22.04 -3.70 4.56
CA LEU A 114 -21.38 -4.88 4.01
C LEU A 114 -19.91 -5.03 4.44
N TYR A 115 -19.39 -4.15 5.30
CA TYR A 115 -18.12 -4.37 6.00
C TYR A 115 -18.40 -5.00 7.38
N ASP A 116 -17.51 -5.89 7.82
CA ASP A 116 -17.57 -6.58 9.12
C ASP A 116 -17.43 -5.59 10.30
N ASP A 117 -17.30 -6.08 11.55
CA ASP A 117 -16.99 -5.24 12.73
C ASP A 117 -15.52 -4.76 12.73
N THR A 118 -15.11 -4.06 11.67
CA THR A 118 -13.72 -3.61 11.39
C THR A 118 -13.45 -2.17 11.83
N LEU A 119 -14.49 -1.42 12.22
CA LEU A 119 -14.34 -0.06 12.75
C LEU A 119 -13.45 0.01 14.01
N PRO A 120 -13.56 -0.92 14.99
CA PRO A 120 -12.67 -0.90 16.15
C PRO A 120 -11.19 -1.08 15.79
N SER A 121 -10.89 -1.85 14.74
CA SER A 121 -9.52 -2.04 14.24
C SER A 121 -8.98 -0.76 13.60
N MET A 122 -9.78 -0.09 12.75
CA MET A 122 -9.42 1.20 12.18
C MET A 122 -9.15 2.25 13.27
N ASP A 123 -10.02 2.33 14.28
CA ASP A 123 -9.87 3.28 15.39
C ASP A 123 -8.59 3.03 16.20
N LYS A 124 -8.25 1.76 16.46
CA LYS A 124 -6.98 1.38 17.11
C LYS A 124 -5.76 1.81 16.31
N LEU A 125 -5.76 1.59 14.99
CA LEU A 125 -4.64 1.99 14.13
C LEU A 125 -4.41 3.51 14.17
N TYR A 126 -5.50 4.28 14.13
CA TYR A 126 -5.43 5.74 14.13
C TYR A 126 -5.08 6.31 15.47
N SER A 127 -5.66 5.80 16.54
CA SER A 127 -5.29 6.17 17.90
C SER A 127 -3.81 5.89 18.14
N TRP A 128 -3.33 4.70 17.74
CA TRP A 128 -1.91 4.37 17.81
C TRP A 128 -1.04 5.34 17.02
N ALA A 129 -1.38 5.64 15.76
CA ALA A 129 -0.61 6.57 14.93
C ALA A 129 -0.54 7.98 15.54
N LEU A 130 -1.66 8.47 16.08
CA LEU A 130 -1.75 9.78 16.74
C LEU A 130 -0.93 9.85 18.03
N GLU A 131 -0.97 8.79 18.84
CA GLU A 131 -0.30 8.74 20.13
C GLU A 131 1.21 8.49 20.01
N ASN A 132 1.64 7.74 18.98
CA ASN A 132 3.00 7.21 18.91
C ASN A 132 3.88 7.87 17.84
N ILE A 133 3.32 8.59 16.86
CA ILE A 133 4.09 9.23 15.79
C ILE A 133 4.15 10.74 16.01
N THR A 134 4.70 11.18 17.14
CA THR A 134 4.81 12.60 17.52
C THR A 134 6.21 13.15 17.20
N PRO A 135 6.42 14.49 17.25
CA PRO A 135 7.75 15.06 17.09
C PRO A 135 8.79 14.52 18.08
N GLU A 136 8.37 14.15 19.29
CA GLU A 136 9.25 13.66 20.36
C GLU A 136 9.63 12.19 20.19
N THR A 137 8.77 11.39 19.57
CA THR A 137 9.01 9.96 19.34
C THR A 137 9.63 9.67 17.98
N ALA A 138 9.53 10.60 17.03
CA ALA A 138 10.07 10.44 15.69
C ALA A 138 11.61 10.42 15.71
N ARG A 139 12.20 9.28 15.33
CA ARG A 139 13.65 9.16 15.23
C ARG A 139 14.24 10.07 14.15
N GLU A 140 15.36 10.72 14.46
CA GLU A 140 16.10 11.55 13.51
C GLU A 140 16.39 10.81 12.19
N GLY A 141 16.21 11.51 11.06
CA GLY A 141 16.41 10.95 9.72
C GLY A 141 15.33 10.00 9.23
N SER A 142 14.21 9.87 9.95
CA SER A 142 13.06 9.06 9.52
C SER A 142 12.01 9.85 8.75
N VAL A 143 11.06 9.13 8.14
CA VAL A 143 9.89 9.74 7.48
C VAL A 143 9.04 10.55 8.47
N ALA A 144 8.87 10.07 9.70
CA ALA A 144 8.14 10.82 10.73
C ALA A 144 8.85 12.13 11.07
N ALA A 145 10.17 12.11 11.26
CA ALA A 145 10.95 13.31 11.56
C ALA A 145 10.90 14.33 10.41
N SER A 146 11.10 13.88 9.17
CA SER A 146 10.99 14.72 7.96
C SER A 146 9.60 15.36 7.82
N THR A 147 8.55 14.61 8.17
CA THR A 147 7.17 15.12 8.19
C THR A 147 6.98 16.24 9.21
N TRP A 148 7.45 16.05 10.45
CA TRP A 148 7.36 17.09 11.50
C TRP A 148 8.26 18.30 11.23
N GLU A 149 9.43 18.13 10.62
CA GLU A 149 10.24 19.24 10.15
C GLU A 149 9.52 20.06 9.07
N SER A 150 8.76 19.39 8.19
CA SER A 150 7.98 20.05 7.14
C SER A 150 6.84 20.89 7.72
N VAL A 151 6.26 20.48 8.85
CA VAL A 151 5.36 21.33 9.65
C VAL A 151 6.09 22.56 10.16
N GLY A 152 7.27 22.40 10.76
CA GLY A 152 8.08 23.51 11.28
C GLY A 152 8.47 24.55 10.22
N ARG A 153 8.62 24.13 8.96
CA ARG A 153 8.87 25.02 7.81
C ARG A 153 7.61 25.64 7.21
N GLY A 154 6.42 25.17 7.60
CA GLY A 154 5.14 25.58 7.01
C GLY A 154 4.88 25.00 5.61
N ASP A 155 5.60 23.93 5.22
CA ASP A 155 5.38 23.25 3.93
C ASP A 155 4.06 22.45 3.93
N VAL A 156 3.65 21.97 5.10
CA VAL A 156 2.39 21.25 5.36
C VAL A 156 1.82 21.70 6.71
N THR A 157 0.50 21.58 6.88
CA THR A 157 -0.16 21.82 8.17
C THR A 157 -0.05 20.62 9.11
N ASP A 158 -0.30 20.82 10.41
CA ASP A 158 -0.39 19.72 11.39
C ASP A 158 -1.38 18.64 10.94
N VAL A 159 -2.54 19.06 10.42
CA VAL A 159 -3.58 18.15 9.94
C VAL A 159 -3.10 17.33 8.73
N GLN A 160 -2.37 17.95 7.81
CA GLN A 160 -1.80 17.26 6.65
C GLN A 160 -0.67 16.30 7.05
N ALA A 161 0.17 16.68 8.01
CA ALA A 161 1.23 15.85 8.54
C ALA A 161 0.66 14.60 9.22
N VAL A 162 -0.24 14.79 10.19
CA VAL A 162 -0.92 13.69 10.90
C VAL A 162 -1.64 12.75 9.93
N ALA A 163 -2.39 13.30 8.98
CA ALA A 163 -3.09 12.49 7.98
C ALA A 163 -2.12 11.71 7.08
N SER A 164 -0.96 12.28 6.73
CA SER A 164 0.06 11.59 5.94
C SER A 164 0.71 10.45 6.73
N LEU A 165 1.03 10.68 8.01
CA LEU A 165 1.62 9.66 8.89
C LEU A 165 0.66 8.49 9.11
N ALA A 166 -0.62 8.76 9.39
CA ALA A 166 -1.65 7.73 9.48
C ALA A 166 -1.79 6.95 8.16
N ALA A 167 -1.80 7.65 7.02
CA ALA A 167 -1.87 7.02 5.70
C ALA A 167 -0.66 6.11 5.41
N TYR A 168 0.56 6.48 5.85
CA TYR A 168 1.73 5.61 5.70
C TYR A 168 1.54 4.27 6.40
N VAL A 169 1.07 4.28 7.67
CA VAL A 169 0.87 3.05 8.44
C VAL A 169 -0.21 2.18 7.82
N THR A 170 -1.32 2.78 7.40
CA THR A 170 -2.42 2.05 6.74
C THR A 170 -1.95 1.41 5.43
N ALA A 171 -1.26 2.16 4.56
CA ALA A 171 -0.95 1.69 3.22
C ALA A 171 0.34 0.85 3.13
N GLY A 172 1.31 1.10 3.99
CA GLY A 172 2.67 0.54 3.86
C GLY A 172 2.83 -0.91 4.29
N LEU A 173 1.90 -1.44 5.09
CA LEU A 173 2.01 -2.77 5.69
C LEU A 173 1.30 -3.84 4.86
N ASP A 174 -0.03 -3.77 4.78
CA ASP A 174 -0.87 -4.84 4.25
C ASP A 174 -0.68 -5.07 2.74
N THR A 175 -0.59 -3.98 1.96
CA THR A 175 -0.46 -4.07 0.50
C THR A 175 0.83 -4.76 0.06
N THR A 176 1.95 -4.43 0.72
CA THR A 176 3.25 -5.04 0.47
C THR A 176 3.25 -6.51 0.91
N ALA A 177 2.66 -6.83 2.07
CA ALA A 177 2.55 -8.20 2.54
C ALA A 177 1.72 -9.07 1.57
N GLY A 178 0.57 -8.57 1.12
CA GLY A 178 -0.26 -9.24 0.12
C GLY A 178 0.48 -9.47 -1.19
N THR A 179 1.26 -8.48 -1.64
CA THR A 179 2.02 -8.59 -2.90
C THR A 179 3.09 -9.66 -2.81
N LEU A 180 3.85 -9.68 -1.71
CA LEU A 180 4.86 -10.70 -1.46
C LEU A 180 4.23 -12.10 -1.36
N GLY A 181 3.15 -12.23 -0.59
CA GLY A 181 2.45 -13.50 -0.41
C GLY A 181 1.90 -14.06 -1.72
N ASN A 182 1.21 -13.22 -2.50
CA ASN A 182 0.67 -13.57 -3.81
C ASN A 182 1.80 -13.96 -4.79
N THR A 183 2.87 -13.18 -4.87
CA THR A 183 3.99 -13.48 -5.77
C THR A 183 4.66 -14.82 -5.42
N ILE A 184 4.86 -15.11 -4.13
CA ILE A 184 5.41 -16.40 -3.69
C ILE A 184 4.45 -17.55 -4.05
N ALA A 185 3.14 -17.35 -3.86
CA ALA A 185 2.13 -18.33 -4.27
C ALA A 185 2.17 -18.58 -5.79
N GLN A 186 2.36 -17.54 -6.60
CA GLN A 186 2.51 -17.69 -8.05
C GLN A 186 3.78 -18.46 -8.43
N PHE A 187 4.91 -18.23 -7.77
CA PHE A 187 6.12 -19.03 -7.99
C PHE A 187 5.94 -20.50 -7.59
N ALA A 188 5.20 -20.78 -6.52
CA ALA A 188 4.88 -22.14 -6.12
C ALA A 188 3.95 -22.85 -7.13
N ALA A 189 2.98 -22.12 -7.70
CA ALA A 189 2.04 -22.64 -8.68
C ALA A 189 2.64 -22.76 -10.10
N ASN A 190 3.67 -21.97 -10.43
CA ASN A 190 4.33 -21.91 -11.73
C ASN A 190 5.86 -22.14 -11.61
N PRO A 191 6.31 -23.39 -11.38
CA PRO A 191 7.73 -23.68 -11.13
C PRO A 191 8.68 -23.35 -12.30
N ASP A 192 8.18 -23.34 -13.53
CA ASP A 192 8.91 -22.91 -14.72
C ASP A 192 9.21 -21.41 -14.70
N GLN A 193 8.24 -20.60 -14.28
CA GLN A 193 8.40 -19.16 -14.08
C GLN A 193 9.38 -18.86 -12.94
N TRP A 194 9.28 -19.60 -11.84
CA TRP A 194 10.25 -19.52 -10.75
C TRP A 194 11.68 -19.85 -11.20
N ALA A 195 11.86 -20.88 -12.03
CA ALA A 195 13.17 -21.25 -12.54
C ALA A 195 13.84 -20.12 -13.33
N ILE A 196 13.08 -19.37 -14.13
CA ILE A 196 13.57 -18.19 -14.85
C ILE A 196 14.11 -17.14 -13.87
N VAL A 197 13.33 -16.81 -12.82
CA VAL A 197 13.72 -15.80 -11.83
C VAL A 197 14.93 -16.23 -11.01
N ARG A 198 14.97 -17.50 -10.62
CA ARG A 198 16.09 -18.08 -9.88
C ARG A 198 17.39 -18.08 -10.70
N ASP A 199 17.31 -18.40 -11.99
CA ASP A 199 18.47 -18.57 -12.85
C ASP A 199 18.96 -17.23 -13.44
N ASP A 200 18.10 -16.20 -13.54
CA ASP A 200 18.47 -14.83 -13.91
C ASP A 200 17.84 -13.78 -12.97
N PRO A 201 18.60 -13.32 -11.94
CA PRO A 201 18.15 -12.28 -11.00
C PRO A 201 17.76 -10.94 -11.64
N LYS A 202 18.14 -10.67 -12.91
CA LYS A 202 17.72 -9.44 -13.60
C LYS A 202 16.23 -9.40 -13.90
N THR A 203 15.55 -10.55 -13.86
CA THR A 203 14.11 -10.66 -14.09
C THR A 203 13.27 -10.34 -12.85
N ILE A 204 13.88 -10.28 -11.65
CA ILE A 204 13.19 -10.02 -10.38
C ILE A 204 12.29 -8.77 -10.43
N PRO A 205 12.72 -7.59 -10.92
CA PRO A 205 11.83 -6.42 -10.96
C PRO A 205 10.58 -6.65 -11.81
N GLY A 206 10.71 -7.32 -12.96
CA GLY A 206 9.58 -7.65 -13.83
C GLY A 206 8.65 -8.66 -13.18
N ALA A 207 9.20 -9.69 -12.53
CA ALA A 207 8.43 -10.71 -11.83
C ALA A 207 7.60 -10.13 -10.66
N ILE A 208 8.15 -9.17 -9.91
CA ILE A 208 7.41 -8.48 -8.84
C ILE A 208 6.26 -7.64 -9.42
N LEU A 209 6.51 -6.89 -10.49
CA LEU A 209 5.45 -6.12 -11.15
C LEU A 209 4.38 -7.03 -11.77
N GLU A 210 4.77 -8.21 -12.28
CA GLU A 210 3.81 -9.19 -12.79
C GLU A 210 2.96 -9.76 -11.65
N GLY A 211 3.54 -9.99 -10.46
CA GLY A 211 2.79 -10.38 -9.26
C GLY A 211 1.75 -9.32 -8.88
N ILE A 212 2.12 -8.04 -8.94
CA ILE A 212 1.20 -6.92 -8.70
C ILE A 212 0.08 -6.89 -9.73
N ARG A 213 0.40 -6.99 -11.02
CA ARG A 213 -0.62 -7.04 -12.09
C ARG A 213 -1.56 -8.23 -11.90
N PHE A 214 -1.00 -9.44 -11.78
CA PHE A 214 -1.75 -10.69 -11.87
C PHE A 214 -2.78 -10.85 -10.75
N ASP A 215 -2.39 -10.56 -9.51
CA ASP A 215 -3.25 -10.74 -8.34
C ASP A 215 -3.84 -9.43 -7.81
N SER A 216 -3.22 -8.27 -8.10
CA SER A 216 -3.73 -6.92 -7.76
C SER A 216 -4.27 -6.78 -6.33
N VAL A 217 -3.39 -6.64 -5.34
CA VAL A 217 -3.81 -6.53 -3.93
C VAL A 217 -4.83 -5.40 -3.72
N ALA A 218 -4.59 -4.24 -4.34
CA ALA A 218 -5.61 -3.21 -4.48
C ALA A 218 -6.56 -3.59 -5.62
N GLN A 219 -7.66 -4.25 -5.28
CA GLN A 219 -8.64 -4.71 -6.28
C GLN A 219 -9.43 -3.57 -6.93
N TRP A 220 -9.69 -2.49 -6.18
CA TRP A 220 -10.54 -1.39 -6.65
C TRP A 220 -10.42 -0.13 -5.80
N PHE A 221 -10.82 1.00 -6.41
CA PHE A 221 -11.23 2.21 -5.72
C PHE A 221 -12.43 2.83 -6.44
N THR A 222 -13.02 3.86 -5.82
CA THR A 222 -14.08 4.66 -6.43
C THR A 222 -13.65 6.10 -6.70
N ARG A 223 -14.38 6.78 -7.57
CA ARG A 223 -14.31 8.24 -7.78
C ARG A 223 -15.72 8.79 -7.92
N VAL A 224 -15.93 10.06 -7.55
CA VAL A 224 -17.20 10.75 -7.81
C VAL A 224 -17.04 11.76 -8.95
N THR A 225 -17.92 11.70 -9.94
CA THR A 225 -17.91 12.63 -11.08
C THR A 225 -18.23 14.05 -10.61
N THR A 226 -17.48 15.06 -11.10
CA THR A 226 -17.69 16.48 -10.73
C THR A 226 -18.60 17.23 -11.70
N ARG A 227 -18.95 16.57 -12.81
CA ARG A 227 -19.80 17.04 -13.91
C ARG A 227 -20.32 15.81 -14.65
N ASP A 228 -21.27 16.01 -15.56
CA ASP A 228 -21.65 14.96 -16.50
C ASP A 228 -20.43 14.56 -17.34
N VAL A 229 -20.24 13.25 -17.51
CA VAL A 229 -19.14 12.64 -18.27
C VAL A 229 -19.74 11.78 -19.37
N GLU A 230 -19.47 12.16 -20.62
CA GLU A 230 -19.74 11.32 -21.78
C GLU A 230 -18.68 10.20 -21.86
N TYR A 231 -19.13 8.96 -21.96
CA TYR A 231 -18.27 7.78 -22.11
C TYR A 231 -18.95 6.82 -23.10
N ASP A 232 -18.35 6.64 -24.27
CA ASP A 232 -18.97 5.92 -25.40
C ASP A 232 -20.40 6.42 -25.69
N ASP A 233 -21.40 5.55 -25.56
CA ASP A 233 -22.82 5.83 -25.80
C ASP A 233 -23.60 6.17 -24.53
N ILE A 234 -22.92 6.31 -23.38
CA ILE A 234 -23.54 6.65 -22.09
C ILE A 234 -23.09 8.01 -21.55
N VAL A 235 -23.96 8.64 -20.76
CA VAL A 235 -23.63 9.80 -19.94
C VAL A 235 -23.66 9.36 -18.47
N ILE A 236 -22.54 9.51 -17.79
CA ILE A 236 -22.42 9.33 -16.34
C ILE A 236 -22.74 10.68 -15.70
N PRO A 237 -23.85 10.83 -14.95
CA PRO A 237 -24.25 12.12 -14.37
C PRO A 237 -23.24 12.64 -13.35
N ALA A 238 -23.19 13.96 -13.17
CA ALA A 238 -22.47 14.60 -12.07
C ALA A 238 -22.91 14.05 -10.70
N GLY A 239 -21.95 13.84 -9.79
CA GLY A 239 -22.21 13.27 -8.46
C GLY A 239 -22.33 11.74 -8.42
N SER A 240 -22.17 11.06 -9.55
CA SER A 240 -22.19 9.59 -9.60
C SER A 240 -20.90 9.00 -9.05
N ARG A 241 -21.01 7.98 -8.19
CA ARG A 241 -19.87 7.18 -7.72
C ARG A 241 -19.56 6.09 -8.74
N THR A 242 -18.38 6.17 -9.33
CA THR A 242 -17.83 5.23 -10.31
C THR A 242 -16.89 4.25 -9.62
N TYR A 243 -17.00 2.98 -9.99
CA TYR A 243 -16.14 1.91 -9.50
C TYR A 243 -15.06 1.60 -10.52
N HIS A 244 -13.80 1.62 -10.09
CA HIS A 244 -12.66 1.29 -10.95
C HIS A 244 -12.08 -0.04 -10.46
N SER A 245 -12.33 -1.11 -11.22
CA SER A 245 -11.79 -2.44 -10.93
C SER A 245 -10.39 -2.58 -11.51
N TYR A 246 -9.39 -2.47 -10.65
CA TYR A 246 -7.98 -2.62 -11.02
C TYR A 246 -7.66 -4.07 -11.36
N GLY A 247 -8.17 -5.02 -10.56
CA GLY A 247 -8.00 -6.45 -10.83
C GLY A 247 -8.54 -6.86 -12.21
N ALA A 248 -9.73 -6.35 -12.60
CA ALA A 248 -10.28 -6.61 -13.92
C ALA A 248 -9.49 -5.92 -15.04
N ALA A 249 -9.10 -4.65 -14.85
CA ALA A 249 -8.29 -3.93 -15.84
C ALA A 249 -6.93 -4.61 -16.07
N ASN A 250 -6.31 -5.11 -15.00
CA ASN A 250 -5.05 -5.84 -15.08
C ASN A 250 -5.18 -7.23 -15.71
N ARG A 251 -6.41 -7.73 -15.91
CA ARG A 251 -6.71 -8.96 -16.65
C ARG A 251 -7.47 -8.73 -17.96
N ASP A 252 -7.58 -7.49 -18.42
CA ASP A 252 -8.30 -7.17 -19.66
C ASP A 252 -7.58 -7.72 -20.88
N GLU A 253 -8.18 -8.68 -21.58
CA GLU A 253 -7.64 -9.31 -22.79
C GLU A 253 -7.47 -8.34 -23.97
N ARG A 254 -8.10 -7.17 -23.92
CA ARG A 254 -7.92 -6.09 -24.91
C ARG A 254 -6.56 -5.41 -24.77
N HIS A 255 -5.95 -5.50 -23.59
CA HIS A 255 -4.67 -4.87 -23.26
C HIS A 255 -3.56 -5.91 -23.07
N TYR A 256 -3.80 -6.92 -22.23
CA TYR A 256 -2.83 -7.99 -21.97
C TYR A 256 -3.17 -9.25 -22.73
N ARG A 257 -2.24 -9.73 -23.56
CA ARG A 257 -2.33 -11.05 -24.17
C ARG A 257 -2.20 -12.15 -23.10
N ASP A 258 -3.03 -13.19 -23.19
CA ASP A 258 -3.04 -14.31 -22.23
C ASP A 258 -3.05 -13.79 -20.77
N PRO A 259 -4.03 -12.95 -20.40
CA PRO A 259 -3.97 -12.14 -19.17
C PRO A 259 -4.00 -12.98 -17.88
N ASP A 260 -4.60 -14.17 -17.98
CA ASP A 260 -4.73 -15.16 -16.91
C ASP A 260 -3.52 -16.09 -16.78
N SER A 261 -2.45 -15.88 -17.55
CA SER A 261 -1.16 -16.55 -17.38
C SER A 261 -0.17 -15.64 -16.66
N PHE A 262 0.45 -16.16 -15.60
CA PHE A 262 1.54 -15.51 -14.88
C PHE A 262 2.83 -15.67 -15.70
N ASP A 263 3.38 -14.54 -16.20
CA ASP A 263 4.58 -14.52 -17.04
C ASP A 263 5.60 -13.52 -16.50
N VAL A 264 6.69 -14.01 -15.92
CA VAL A 264 7.74 -13.18 -15.30
C VAL A 264 8.53 -12.35 -16.32
N LEU A 265 8.40 -12.67 -17.60
CA LEU A 265 9.03 -11.94 -18.71
C LEU A 265 8.09 -10.91 -19.36
N ARG A 266 6.82 -10.84 -18.90
CA ARG A 266 5.89 -9.79 -19.33
C ARG A 266 6.49 -8.42 -18.98
N ASN A 267 6.14 -7.40 -19.77
CA ASN A 267 6.33 -6.01 -19.38
C ASN A 267 5.01 -5.45 -18.82
N PRO A 268 4.78 -5.51 -17.50
CA PRO A 268 3.54 -5.03 -16.89
C PRO A 268 3.66 -3.58 -16.38
N THR A 269 4.65 -2.78 -16.82
CA THR A 269 4.91 -1.44 -16.25
C THR A 269 3.75 -0.44 -16.37
N ASP A 270 2.74 -0.78 -17.17
CA ASP A 270 1.51 -0.03 -17.37
C ASP A 270 0.29 -0.60 -16.61
N HIS A 271 0.49 -1.57 -15.71
CA HIS A 271 -0.56 -2.10 -14.85
C HIS A 271 -1.17 -0.99 -13.99
N VAL A 272 -2.42 -1.18 -13.58
CA VAL A 272 -3.13 -0.27 -12.68
C VAL A 272 -3.24 -0.91 -11.30
N GLY A 273 -2.45 -0.41 -10.34
CA GLY A 273 -2.37 -0.95 -8.99
C GLY A 273 -0.97 -0.83 -8.45
#